data_AF-A0A7C4VAL5-F1
#
_entry.id   AF-A0A7C4VAL5-F1
#
_cell.length_a   1.000
_cell.length_b   1.000
_cell.length_c   1.000
_cell.angle_alpha   90.00
_cell.angle_beta   90.00
_cell.angle_gamma   90.00
#
_symmetry.space_group_name_H-M   'P 1'
#
loop_
_entity.id
_entity.type
_entity.pdbx_description
1 polymer ?
#
loop_
_entity_poly.entity_id
_entity_poly.type
_entity_poly.pdbx_seq_one_letter_code
_entity_poly.pdbx_strand_id
1 'polypeptide(L)'
;MRKNKTQGFTLIELLIVIAIIAILAAVLIPNVLNARTRSLLSAGKSYARDALVALESINSDNTAVDYTDDDLTLVTGGALNDPLTVDGVNFTLADYLNAPGAATGIQEVDYDNAGRILVEQSIQGTTYCTTLDVTSNSFNVAKANCP
;
A
#
# COMPACT_ATOMS: atom_id res chain seq x y z
N MET A 1 41.99 -45.24 -22.86
CA MET A 1 41.97 -43.87 -22.29
C MET A 1 40.94 -43.04 -23.05
N ARG A 2 39.72 -42.89 -22.52
CA ARG A 2 38.63 -42.15 -23.19
C ARG A 2 38.91 -40.64 -23.04
N LYS A 3 39.14 -39.94 -24.16
CA LYS A 3 39.27 -38.48 -24.17
C LYS A 3 37.88 -37.87 -23.98
N ASN A 4 37.61 -37.34 -22.79
CA ASN A 4 36.45 -36.49 -22.55
C ASN A 4 36.64 -35.21 -23.38
N LYS A 5 35.88 -35.06 -24.47
CA LYS A 5 35.80 -33.80 -25.20
C LYS A 5 34.99 -32.83 -24.34
N THR A 6 35.68 -31.97 -23.61
CA THR A 6 35.06 -30.75 -23.06
C THR A 6 34.64 -29.87 -24.23
N GLN A 7 33.34 -29.82 -24.51
CA GLN A 7 32.77 -28.84 -25.44
C GLN A 7 32.79 -27.48 -24.74
N GLY A 8 33.56 -26.53 -25.29
CA GLY A 8 33.58 -25.15 -24.81
C GLY A 8 32.37 -24.38 -25.34
N PHE A 9 31.82 -23.49 -24.51
CA PHE A 9 30.78 -22.54 -24.90
C PHE A 9 31.37 -21.55 -25.91
N THR A 10 30.72 -21.33 -27.05
CA THR A 10 31.22 -20.37 -28.03
C THR A 10 30.81 -18.95 -27.62
N LEU A 11 31.67 -17.96 -27.91
CA LEU A 11 31.36 -16.55 -27.64
C LEU A 11 30.14 -16.08 -28.45
N ILE A 12 29.93 -16.65 -29.64
CA ILE A 12 28.78 -16.32 -30.49
C ILE A 12 27.46 -16.84 -29.91
N GLU A 13 27.46 -18.03 -29.30
CA GLU A 13 26.29 -18.54 -28.58
C GLU A 13 25.89 -17.60 -27.45
N LEU A 14 26.87 -17.12 -26.67
CA LEU A 14 26.59 -16.20 -25.58
C LEU A 14 26.07 -14.85 -26.09
N LEU A 15 26.62 -14.36 -27.20
CA LEU A 15 26.25 -13.07 -27.79
C LEU A 15 24.79 -13.06 -28.30
N ILE A 16 24.36 -14.13 -28.96
CA ILE A 16 22.96 -14.22 -29.45
C ILE A 16 21.98 -14.32 -28.26
N VAL A 17 22.35 -15.04 -27.20
CA VAL A 17 21.50 -15.18 -26.01
C VAL A 17 21.27 -13.84 -25.33
N ILE A 18 22.33 -13.05 -25.10
CA ILE A 18 22.17 -11.72 -24.48
C ILE A 18 21.40 -10.76 -25.40
N ALA A 19 21.52 -10.89 -26.73
CA ALA A 19 20.76 -10.08 -27.67
C ALA A 19 19.25 -10.38 -27.60
N ILE A 20 18.86 -11.65 -27.49
CA ILE A 20 17.44 -12.03 -27.35
C ILE A 20 16.91 -11.58 -25.98
N ILE A 21 17.66 -11.80 -24.90
CA ILE A 21 17.26 -11.35 -23.55
C ILE A 21 17.08 -9.83 -23.51
N ALA A 22 17.94 -9.06 -24.18
CA ALA A 22 17.83 -7.60 -24.25
C ALA A 22 16.52 -7.15 -24.93
N ILE A 23 16.12 -7.80 -26.02
CA ILE A 23 14.86 -7.50 -26.72
C ILE A 23 13.66 -7.84 -25.84
N LEU A 24 13.67 -9.02 -25.21
CA LEU A 24 12.59 -9.46 -24.33
C LEU A 24 12.46 -8.54 -23.10
N ALA A 25 13.57 -8.19 -22.47
CA ALA A 25 13.61 -7.30 -21.31
C ALA A 25 13.06 -5.90 -21.64
N ALA A 26 13.39 -5.36 -22.82
CA ALA A 26 12.93 -4.04 -23.24
C ALA A 26 11.40 -3.91 -23.30
N VAL A 27 10.70 -4.98 -23.71
CA VAL A 27 9.22 -4.99 -23.76
C VAL A 27 8.61 -5.43 -22.43
N LEU A 28 9.25 -6.36 -21.74
CA LEU A 28 8.69 -6.97 -20.53
C LEU A 28 8.75 -6.04 -19.31
N ILE A 29 9.88 -5.35 -19.10
CA ILE A 29 10.10 -4.49 -17.92
C ILE A 29 8.98 -3.45 -17.72
N PRO A 30 8.60 -2.62 -18.71
CA PRO A 30 7.56 -1.61 -18.50
C PRO A 30 6.19 -2.24 -18.18
N ASN A 31 5.87 -3.38 -18.79
CA ASN A 31 4.61 -4.08 -18.53
C ASN A 31 4.56 -4.61 -17.09
N VAL A 32 5.63 -5.25 -16.63
CA VAL A 32 5.73 -5.78 -15.26
C VAL A 32 5.67 -4.65 -14.22
N LEU A 33 6.33 -3.52 -14.47
CA LEU A 33 6.28 -2.36 -13.56
C LEU A 33 4.85 -1.80 -13.43
N ASN A 34 4.12 -1.67 -14.54
CA ASN A 34 2.73 -1.21 -14.54
C ASN A 34 1.79 -2.21 -13.85
N ALA A 35 1.98 -3.52 -14.09
CA ALA A 35 1.22 -4.57 -13.42
C ALA A 35 1.44 -4.52 -11.89
N ARG A 36 2.69 -4.34 -11.46
CA ARG A 36 3.05 -4.17 -10.05
C ARG A 36 2.37 -2.95 -9.44
N THR A 37 2.41 -1.78 -10.11
CA THR A 37 1.73 -0.57 -9.61
C THR A 37 0.22 -0.80 -9.47
N ARG A 38 -0.44 -1.42 -10.45
CA ARG A 38 -1.88 -1.74 -10.35
C ARG A 38 -2.18 -2.69 -9.18
N SER A 39 -1.33 -3.69 -8.93
CA SER A 39 -1.50 -4.61 -7.81
C SER A 39 -1.39 -3.89 -6.45
N LEU A 40 -0.45 -2.96 -6.32
CA LEU A 40 -0.25 -2.17 -5.11
C LEU A 40 -1.41 -1.20 -4.86
N LEU A 41 -1.91 -0.54 -5.91
CA LEU A 41 -3.11 0.29 -5.81
C LEU A 41 -4.35 -0.52 -5.43
N SER A 42 -4.49 -1.75 -5.94
CA SER A 42 -5.56 -2.66 -5.53
C SER A 42 -5.44 -3.05 -4.06
N ALA A 43 -4.22 -3.27 -3.58
CA ALA A 43 -3.96 -3.53 -2.16
C ALA A 43 -4.30 -2.31 -1.30
N GLY A 44 -3.95 -1.09 -1.74
CA GLY A 44 -4.34 0.15 -1.06
C GLY A 44 -5.86 0.33 -0.94
N LYS A 45 -6.61 -0.04 -1.97
CA LYS A 45 -8.08 -0.08 -1.91
C LYS A 45 -8.61 -1.10 -0.89
N SER A 46 -8.01 -2.28 -0.83
CA SER A 46 -8.37 -3.28 0.19
C SER A 46 -8.12 -2.72 1.58
N TYR A 47 -6.97 -2.10 1.77
CA TYR A 47 -6.58 -1.50 3.03
C TYR A 47 -7.55 -0.40 3.49
N ALA A 48 -8.03 0.45 2.58
CA ALA A 48 -9.08 1.42 2.89
C ALA A 48 -10.40 0.75 3.33
N ARG A 49 -10.75 -0.43 2.79
CA ARG A 49 -11.91 -1.20 3.28
C ARG A 49 -11.68 -1.77 4.67
N ASP A 50 -10.48 -2.27 4.93
CA ASP A 50 -10.12 -2.81 6.23
C ASP A 50 -10.18 -1.71 7.30
N ALA A 51 -9.72 -0.50 6.97
CA ALA A 51 -9.88 0.69 7.80
C ALA A 51 -11.35 1.05 8.03
N LEU A 52 -12.20 0.96 7.00
CA LEU A 52 -13.64 1.18 7.14
C LEU A 52 -14.28 0.18 8.11
N VAL A 53 -13.98 -1.11 7.96
CA VAL A 53 -14.50 -2.15 8.85
C VAL A 53 -14.05 -1.91 10.31
N ALA A 54 -12.80 -1.49 10.51
CA ALA A 54 -12.31 -1.12 11.84
C ALA A 54 -13.11 0.05 12.44
N LEU A 55 -13.36 1.11 11.67
CA LEU A 55 -14.16 2.24 12.12
C LEU A 55 -15.61 1.87 12.41
N GLU A 56 -16.24 1.05 11.57
CA GLU A 56 -17.60 0.55 11.81
C GLU A 56 -17.68 -0.29 13.09
N SER A 57 -16.65 -1.09 13.38
CA SER A 57 -16.59 -1.88 14.61
C SER A 57 -16.54 -1.02 15.87
N ILE A 58 -15.74 0.05 15.85
CA ILE A 58 -15.61 1.01 16.96
C ILE A 58 -16.94 1.75 17.18
N ASN A 59 -17.59 2.18 16.09
CA ASN A 59 -18.88 2.86 16.18
C ASN A 59 -19.99 1.92 16.72
N SER A 60 -19.94 0.63 16.38
CA SER A 60 -20.87 -0.39 16.91
C SER A 60 -20.74 -0.57 18.43
N ASP A 61 -19.56 -0.32 18.99
CA ASP A 61 -19.28 -0.44 20.42
C ASP A 61 -19.69 0.83 21.22
N ASN A 62 -20.36 1.79 20.56
CA ASN A 62 -20.89 3.03 21.16
C ASN A 62 -19.80 3.91 21.83
N THR A 63 -18.56 3.79 21.36
CA THR A 63 -17.48 4.73 21.68
C THR A 63 -17.57 5.94 20.75
N ALA A 64 -17.57 7.15 21.32
CA ALA A 64 -17.51 8.37 20.53
C ALA A 64 -16.12 8.50 19.90
N VAL A 65 -16.07 8.57 18.57
CA VAL A 65 -14.85 8.87 17.80
C VAL A 65 -14.96 10.33 17.38
N ASP A 66 -13.98 11.14 17.75
CA ASP A 66 -13.91 12.53 17.30
C ASP A 66 -12.92 12.62 16.14
N TYR A 67 -13.42 13.12 15.02
CA TYR A 67 -12.68 13.29 13.78
C TYR A 67 -12.31 14.76 13.70
N THR A 68 -11.29 15.17 14.45
CA THR A 68 -10.73 16.52 14.32
C THR A 68 -9.31 16.39 13.78
N ASP A 69 -9.18 16.67 12.48
CA ASP A 69 -7.96 16.90 11.69
C ASP A 69 -6.68 16.15 12.12
N ASP A 70 -6.21 15.26 11.24
CA ASP A 70 -4.89 14.62 11.22
C ASP A 70 -4.65 13.45 12.19
N ASP A 71 -5.55 13.17 13.14
CA ASP A 71 -5.38 12.02 14.04
C ASP A 71 -6.73 11.36 14.38
N LEU A 72 -6.83 10.04 14.17
CA LEU A 72 -7.99 9.26 14.59
C LEU A 72 -7.98 9.14 16.12
N THR A 73 -8.52 10.15 16.79
CA THR A 73 -8.61 10.15 18.25
C THR A 73 -9.83 9.38 18.73
N LEU A 74 -9.60 8.22 19.35
CA LEU A 74 -10.64 7.49 20.07
C LEU A 74 -10.94 8.27 21.36
N VAL A 75 -12.03 9.04 21.39
CA VAL A 75 -12.44 9.82 22.57
C VAL A 75 -13.04 8.88 23.61
N THR A 76 -12.17 8.18 24.33
CA THR A 76 -12.51 7.54 25.59
C THR A 76 -12.02 8.44 26.72
N GLY A 77 -12.75 9.54 26.96
CA GLY A 77 -12.61 10.42 28.12
C GLY A 77 -11.22 10.57 28.74
N GLY A 78 -10.34 11.39 28.15
CA GLY A 78 -9.14 11.90 28.83
C GLY A 78 -7.94 12.20 27.93
N ALA A 79 -7.71 13.50 27.70
CA ALA A 79 -6.47 14.17 27.29
C ALA A 79 -5.66 13.60 26.10
N LEU A 80 -5.78 14.31 24.98
CA LEU A 80 -4.73 14.83 24.08
C LEU A 80 -3.33 14.18 24.20
N ASN A 81 -2.78 13.78 23.04
CA ASN A 81 -1.37 13.46 22.77
C ASN A 81 -0.76 12.17 23.36
N ASP A 82 -1.47 11.04 23.33
CA ASP A 82 -0.88 9.70 23.56
C ASP A 82 -1.52 8.67 22.60
N PRO A 83 -0.79 7.63 22.15
CA PRO A 83 -1.26 6.67 21.16
C PRO A 83 -2.50 5.94 21.68
N LEU A 84 -3.41 5.57 20.77
CA LEU A 84 -4.59 4.76 21.05
C LEU A 84 -4.29 3.68 22.09
N THR A 85 -4.74 3.84 23.34
CA THR A 85 -4.68 2.79 24.35
C THR A 85 -6.02 2.05 24.37
N VAL A 86 -6.13 1.00 23.55
CA VAL A 86 -7.08 -0.08 23.81
C VAL A 86 -6.29 -1.22 24.46
N ASP A 87 -6.60 -1.52 25.71
CA ASP A 87 -6.01 -2.63 26.48
C ASP A 87 -4.47 -2.58 26.68
N GLY A 88 -3.90 -1.38 26.85
CA GLY A 88 -2.47 -1.20 27.15
C GLY A 88 -1.52 -1.43 25.96
N VAL A 89 -2.05 -1.47 24.74
CA VAL A 89 -1.27 -1.51 23.50
C VAL A 89 -1.30 -0.13 22.86
N ASN A 90 -0.14 0.52 22.73
CA ASN A 90 0.01 1.77 21.99
C ASN A 90 -0.06 1.46 20.49
N PHE A 91 -1.15 1.85 19.82
CA PHE A 91 -1.23 1.72 18.37
C PHE A 91 -0.72 3.00 17.70
N THR A 92 0.42 2.92 17.02
CA THR A 92 0.93 4.02 16.19
C THR A 92 0.54 3.79 14.73
N LEU A 93 0.51 4.86 13.92
CA LEU A 93 0.37 4.72 12.47
C LEU A 93 1.42 3.75 11.89
N ALA A 94 2.61 3.71 12.48
CA ALA A 94 3.66 2.75 12.13
C ALA A 94 3.28 1.28 12.44
N ASP A 95 2.50 0.99 13.47
CA ASP A 95 2.03 -0.38 13.77
C ASP A 95 0.98 -0.84 12.75
N TYR A 96 0.14 0.08 12.28
CA TYR A 96 -0.81 -0.19 11.19
C TYR A 96 -0.09 -0.40 9.85
N LEU A 97 0.90 0.45 9.54
CA LEU A 97 1.74 0.35 8.33
C LEU A 97 2.59 -0.93 8.29
N ASN A 98 2.94 -1.48 9.46
CA ASN A 98 3.71 -2.72 9.59
C ASN A 98 2.82 -3.95 9.87
N ALA A 99 1.49 -3.79 9.87
CA ALA A 99 0.58 -4.89 10.10
C ALA A 99 0.71 -5.94 8.97
N PRO A 100 0.61 -7.25 9.28
CA PRO A 100 0.57 -8.29 8.27
C PRO A 100 -0.56 -8.04 7.27
N GLY A 101 -0.22 -7.78 6.01
CA GLY A 101 -1.19 -7.45 4.95
C GLY A 101 -1.28 -5.97 4.58
N ALA A 102 -0.54 -5.09 5.27
CA ALA A 102 -0.42 -3.70 4.87
C ALA A 102 0.12 -3.57 3.43
N ALA A 103 -0.52 -2.73 2.62
CA ALA A 103 -0.08 -2.53 1.25
C ALA A 103 1.30 -1.86 1.23
N THR A 104 2.21 -2.37 0.40
CA THR A 104 3.58 -1.83 0.35
C THR A 104 3.57 -0.38 -0.11
N GLY A 105 4.26 0.48 0.65
CA GLY A 105 4.46 1.89 0.30
C GLY A 105 3.36 2.82 0.77
N ILE A 106 2.44 2.38 1.64
CA ILE A 106 1.56 3.32 2.35
C ILE A 106 2.44 4.29 3.16
N GLN A 107 2.17 5.59 3.03
CA GLN A 107 2.82 6.66 3.79
C GLN A 107 1.89 7.19 4.89
N GLU A 108 0.58 7.20 4.63
CA GLU A 108 -0.39 7.83 5.51
C GLU A 108 -1.80 7.24 5.29
N VAL A 109 -2.62 7.27 6.33
CA VAL A 109 -4.00 6.76 6.32
C VAL A 109 -4.86 7.69 7.16
N ASP A 110 -5.67 8.51 6.50
CA ASP A 110 -6.45 9.56 7.17
C ASP A 110 -7.94 9.32 7.04
N TYR A 111 -8.68 9.89 7.98
CA TYR A 111 -10.12 10.00 7.90
C TYR A 111 -10.51 11.46 7.91
N ASP A 112 -11.16 11.92 6.85
CA ASP A 112 -11.58 13.32 6.74
C ASP A 112 -12.95 13.60 7.37
N ASN A 113 -13.21 14.87 7.65
CA ASN A 113 -14.48 15.35 8.19
C ASN A 113 -15.66 15.19 7.21
N ALA A 114 -15.39 14.82 5.96
CA ALA A 114 -16.40 14.52 4.93
C ALA A 114 -16.76 13.03 4.88
N GLY A 115 -16.22 12.21 5.79
CA GLY A 115 -16.50 10.78 5.85
C GLY A 115 -15.78 9.98 4.78
N ARG A 116 -14.56 10.39 4.40
CA ARG A 116 -13.72 9.70 3.43
C ARG A 116 -12.45 9.19 4.10
N ILE A 117 -12.09 7.95 3.81
CA ILE A 117 -10.80 7.38 4.16
C ILE A 117 -9.82 7.68 3.03
N LEU A 118 -8.66 8.24 3.37
CA LEU A 118 -7.56 8.52 2.48
C LEU A 118 -6.44 7.52 2.76
N VAL A 119 -5.86 6.94 1.71
CA VAL A 119 -4.67 6.10 1.81
C VAL A 119 -3.65 6.66 0.84
N GLU A 120 -2.61 7.29 1.38
CA GLU A 120 -1.49 7.78 0.59
C GLU A 120 -0.47 6.66 0.41
N GLN A 121 -0.04 6.42 -0.84
CA GLN A 121 0.93 5.40 -1.19
C GLN A 121 2.02 5.94 -2.11
N SER A 122 3.30 5.75 -1.75
CA SER A 122 4.44 5.96 -2.64
C SER A 122 4.81 4.67 -3.36
N ILE A 123 4.57 4.66 -4.68
CA ILE A 123 4.87 3.52 -5.55
C ILE A 123 5.89 3.97 -6.59
N GLN A 124 7.10 3.40 -6.53
CA GLN A 124 8.18 3.69 -7.50
C GLN A 124 8.51 5.19 -7.61
N GLY A 125 8.44 5.92 -6.48
CA GLY A 125 8.71 7.37 -6.44
C GLY A 125 7.56 8.26 -6.92
N THR A 126 6.37 7.68 -7.14
CA THR A 126 5.14 8.42 -7.41
C THR A 126 4.16 8.23 -6.26
N THR A 127 3.64 9.34 -5.73
CA THR A 127 2.56 9.32 -4.74
C THR A 127 1.20 9.11 -5.39
N TYR A 128 0.42 8.20 -4.83
CA TYR A 128 -0.95 7.87 -5.20
C TYR A 128 -1.85 7.99 -3.98
N CYS A 129 -3.04 8.54 -4.17
CA CYS A 129 -4.01 8.74 -3.11
C CYS A 129 -5.24 7.90 -3.45
N THR A 130 -5.57 6.95 -2.59
CA THR A 130 -6.83 6.20 -2.69
C THR A 130 -7.80 6.79 -1.70
N THR A 131 -8.91 7.33 -2.18
CA THR A 131 -10.02 7.77 -1.34
C THR A 131 -11.17 6.78 -1.40
N LEU A 132 -11.74 6.48 -0.24
CA LEU A 132 -12.96 5.71 -0.08
C LEU A 132 -13.98 6.58 0.64
N ASP A 133 -15.06 6.93 -0.05
CA ASP A 133 -16.22 7.55 0.59
C ASP A 133 -17.00 6.49 1.35
N VAL A 134 -17.10 6.67 2.66
CA VAL A 134 -17.74 5.71 3.57
C VAL A 134 -19.25 5.64 3.36
N THR A 135 -19.88 6.75 2.95
CA THR A 135 -21.33 6.80 2.71
C THR A 135 -21.71 6.12 1.40
N SER A 136 -20.93 6.35 0.35
CA SER A 136 -21.22 5.81 -0.99
C SER A 136 -20.47 4.51 -1.33
N ASN A 137 -19.55 4.06 -0.47
CA ASN A 137 -18.64 2.93 -0.69
C ASN A 137 -17.92 3.01 -2.05
N SER A 138 -17.61 4.24 -2.48
CA SER A 138 -17.03 4.52 -3.79
C SER A 138 -15.55 4.83 -3.66
N PHE A 139 -14.76 4.27 -4.58
CA PHE A 139 -13.31 4.47 -4.61
C PHE A 139 -12.93 5.49 -5.68
N ASN A 140 -12.06 6.41 -5.32
CA ASN A 140 -11.34 7.25 -6.26
C ASN A 140 -9.83 7.09 -6.04
N VAL A 141 -9.07 7.02 -7.13
CA VAL A 141 -7.61 6.95 -7.07
C VAL A 141 -7.05 8.11 -7.88
N ALA A 142 -6.33 8.99 -7.21
CA ALA A 142 -5.64 10.12 -7.81
C ALA A 142 -4.11 9.91 -7.77
N LYS A 143 -3.41 10.55 -8.70
CA LYS A 143 -1.94 10.58 -8.74
C LYS A 143 -1.49 12.00 -8.39
N ALA A 144 -0.66 12.13 -7.35
CA ALA A 144 -0.21 13.38 -6.75
C ALA A 144 -1.35 14.30 -6.23
N ASN A 145 -1.02 15.16 -5.26
CA ASN A 145 -1.96 16.05 -4.55
C ASN A 145 -3.09 15.29 -3.85
N CYS A 146 -2.75 14.56 -2.78
CA CYS A 146 -3.77 14.02 -1.89
C CYS A 146 -4.56 15.19 -1.28
N PRO A 147 -5.90 15.12 -1.27
CA PRO A 147 -6.75 16.19 -0.76
C PRO A 147 -6.77 16.24 0.76
#